data_AF-A0A1A8CEW0-F1
#
_entry.id   AF-A0A1A8CEW0-F1
#
_cell.length_a   1.000
_cell.length_b   1.000
_cell.length_c   1.000
_cell.angle_alpha   90.00
_cell.angle_beta   90.00
_cell.angle_gamma   90.00
#
_symmetry.space_group_name_H-M   'P 1'
#
loop_
_entity.id
_entity.type
_entity.pdbx_description
1 polymer ?
#
loop_
_entity_poly.entity_id
_entity_poly.type
_entity_poly.pdbx_seq_one_letter_code
_entity_poly.pdbx_strand_id
1 'polypeptide(L)'
;MQYPAGYQKEKENKNEVEEEAATPSKAKRKRKSQGSESPKTSPAKSLKKIKVEVYKLSHEQKTLIKNDEQNKKLWDEAMGSLSLGPKFLNKVEEVFLCICCQEVVFQPITTECQHNVCRECLQRSFRAEVYTCPACRHDLGKNYPMSVNKPLQDILTQLFPGYSNGR
;
A
#
# COMPACT_ATOMS: atom_id res chain seq x y z
N MET A 1 34.36 5.64 10.83
CA MET A 1 33.51 4.71 11.60
C MET A 1 34.06 3.30 11.41
N GLN A 2 34.40 2.61 12.48
CA GLN A 2 34.88 1.22 12.45
C GLN A 2 33.68 0.29 12.64
N TYR A 3 33.43 -0.64 11.72
CA TYR A 3 32.38 -1.66 11.90
C TYR A 3 32.94 -2.89 12.65
N PRO A 4 32.13 -3.61 13.46
CA PRO A 4 32.58 -4.80 14.18
C PRO A 4 32.95 -5.97 13.25
N ALA A 5 33.95 -6.76 13.64
CA ALA A 5 34.37 -7.94 12.89
C ALA A 5 33.35 -9.08 13.02
N GLY A 6 32.93 -9.67 11.90
CA GLY A 6 32.01 -10.81 11.85
C GLY A 6 31.32 -11.02 10.49
N TYR A 7 31.13 -9.95 9.73
CA TYR A 7 30.59 -10.02 8.36
C TYR A 7 31.72 -10.19 7.32
N GLN A 8 32.06 -11.44 6.98
CA GLN A 8 32.58 -11.91 5.67
C GLN A 8 33.23 -13.29 5.80
N LYS A 9 32.48 -14.37 5.55
CA LYS A 9 33.02 -15.68 5.12
C LYS A 9 31.91 -16.61 4.60
N GLU A 10 31.40 -16.32 3.39
CA GLU A 10 30.59 -17.27 2.61
C GLU A 10 30.51 -16.84 1.13
N LYS A 11 31.68 -16.60 0.52
CA LYS A 11 31.86 -16.42 -0.94
C LYS A 11 33.18 -17.03 -1.43
N GLU A 12 33.41 -18.28 -1.05
CA GLU A 12 34.44 -19.12 -1.65
C GLU A 12 33.84 -20.50 -1.97
N ASN A 13 33.24 -20.62 -3.15
CA ASN A 13 33.36 -21.87 -3.89
C ASN A 13 33.39 -21.55 -5.39
N LYS A 14 34.39 -22.09 -6.07
CA LYS A 14 34.79 -21.67 -7.41
C LYS A 14 35.09 -22.92 -8.24
N ASN A 15 34.58 -22.93 -9.47
CA ASN A 15 35.09 -23.57 -10.70
C ASN A 15 34.03 -24.40 -11.45
N GLU A 16 34.04 -24.20 -12.77
CA GLU A 16 33.24 -24.91 -13.78
C GLU A 16 33.85 -26.28 -14.15
N VAL A 17 33.02 -27.20 -14.70
CA VAL A 17 33.32 -28.03 -15.89
C VAL A 17 32.00 -28.35 -16.63
N GLU A 18 32.03 -28.43 -17.95
CA GLU A 18 30.98 -28.76 -18.93
C GLU A 18 30.67 -30.29 -18.97
N GLU A 19 29.84 -30.91 -19.84
CA GLU A 19 29.28 -30.56 -21.17
C GLU A 19 27.90 -31.25 -21.43
N GLU A 20 27.63 -31.78 -22.63
CA GLU A 20 26.34 -32.30 -23.12
C GLU A 20 26.10 -33.82 -22.90
N ALA A 21 24.82 -34.26 -22.93
CA ALA A 21 24.28 -35.16 -24.00
C ALA A 21 22.85 -35.74 -23.74
N ALA A 22 22.03 -35.67 -24.80
CA ALA A 22 20.89 -36.51 -25.26
C ALA A 22 20.03 -37.48 -24.37
N THR A 23 18.76 -37.62 -24.79
CA THR A 23 17.75 -38.64 -24.38
C THR A 23 17.95 -39.99 -25.15
N PRO A 24 17.11 -41.09 -25.08
CA PRO A 24 15.84 -41.35 -24.36
C PRO A 24 15.62 -42.79 -23.77
N SER A 25 14.38 -43.10 -23.33
CA SER A 25 13.67 -44.41 -23.39
C SER A 25 13.63 -45.41 -22.21
N LYS A 26 12.39 -45.67 -21.75
CA LYS A 26 11.72 -46.96 -21.41
C LYS A 26 12.52 -48.11 -20.73
N ALA A 27 12.10 -48.50 -19.52
CA ALA A 27 11.63 -49.89 -19.25
C ALA A 27 10.96 -50.11 -17.86
N LYS A 28 9.70 -50.59 -17.91
CA LYS A 28 9.00 -51.51 -17.00
C LYS A 28 9.67 -51.89 -15.64
N ARG A 29 8.94 -51.63 -14.55
CA ARG A 29 8.52 -52.74 -13.64
C ARG A 29 7.12 -52.52 -13.08
N LYS A 30 6.33 -53.59 -13.08
CA LYS A 30 4.88 -53.64 -12.85
C LYS A 30 4.61 -54.57 -11.66
N ARG A 31 3.91 -54.11 -10.63
CA ARG A 31 3.10 -54.99 -9.76
C ARG A 31 1.74 -54.35 -9.44
N LYS A 32 0.70 -55.10 -9.80
CA LYS A 32 -0.74 -54.95 -9.53
C LYS A 32 -0.98 -55.65 -8.15
N SER A 33 -1.95 -55.32 -7.31
CA SER A 33 -3.42 -55.35 -7.49
C SER A 33 -4.14 -54.63 -6.34
N GLN A 34 -5.25 -53.91 -6.60
CA GLN A 34 -6.64 -54.25 -6.22
C GLN A 34 -6.83 -54.80 -4.78
N GLY A 35 -7.73 -54.28 -3.95
CA GLY A 35 -8.68 -53.16 -4.08
C GLY A 35 -9.92 -53.38 -3.19
N SER A 36 -10.52 -52.31 -2.66
CA SER A 36 -11.83 -52.36 -1.97
C SER A 36 -12.48 -50.97 -1.89
N GLU A 37 -13.79 -50.96 -1.99
CA GLU A 37 -14.65 -49.83 -2.34
C GLU A 37 -14.77 -48.71 -1.30
N SER A 38 -15.02 -47.50 -1.80
CA SER A 38 -15.75 -46.40 -1.11
C SER A 38 -17.12 -46.91 -0.61
N PRO A 39 -17.80 -46.29 0.40
CA PRO A 39 -17.76 -44.84 0.65
C PRO A 39 -17.85 -44.38 2.13
N LYS A 40 -17.47 -43.11 2.38
CA LYS A 40 -18.30 -42.16 3.13
C LYS A 40 -17.84 -40.72 2.97
N THR A 41 -18.75 -39.94 2.41
CA THR A 41 -18.81 -38.48 2.42
C THR A 41 -18.49 -37.89 3.81
N SER A 42 -17.55 -36.96 3.86
CA SER A 42 -17.48 -35.93 4.90
C SER A 42 -17.65 -34.57 4.21
N PRO A 43 -18.54 -33.69 4.69
CA PRO A 43 -18.90 -32.49 3.95
C PRO A 43 -17.73 -31.51 3.97
N ALA A 44 -17.30 -31.06 2.79
CA ALA A 44 -16.56 -29.82 2.66
C ALA A 44 -17.45 -28.71 3.23
N LYS A 45 -17.18 -28.29 4.47
CA LYS A 45 -17.84 -27.13 5.08
C LYS A 45 -17.44 -25.92 4.24
N SER A 46 -18.32 -25.53 3.32
CA SER A 46 -18.21 -24.27 2.62
C SER A 46 -18.10 -23.19 3.69
N LEU A 47 -16.96 -22.49 3.71
CA LEU A 47 -16.80 -21.30 4.51
C LEU A 47 -17.90 -20.34 4.04
N LYS A 48 -18.95 -20.18 4.86
CA LYS A 48 -20.07 -19.28 4.56
C LYS A 48 -19.45 -17.92 4.29
N LYS A 49 -19.43 -17.48 3.03
CA LYS A 49 -18.95 -16.15 2.66
C LYS A 49 -19.78 -15.15 3.47
N ILE A 50 -19.16 -14.59 4.50
CA ILE A 50 -19.77 -13.52 5.30
C ILE A 50 -20.02 -12.39 4.32
N LYS A 51 -21.30 -12.06 4.11
CA LYS A 51 -21.72 -11.00 3.20
C LYS A 51 -21.34 -9.67 3.84
N VAL A 52 -20.15 -9.17 3.53
CA VAL A 52 -19.69 -7.85 3.94
C VAL A 52 -20.62 -6.81 3.30
N GLU A 53 -21.21 -5.93 4.11
CA GLU A 53 -21.98 -4.80 3.59
C GLU A 53 -21.05 -3.71 3.05
N VAL A 54 -21.45 -3.11 1.93
CA VAL A 54 -20.73 -2.00 1.28
C VAL A 54 -20.71 -0.79 2.21
N TYR A 55 -19.56 -0.10 2.31
CA TYR A 55 -19.42 1.12 3.11
C TYR A 55 -20.32 2.24 2.54
N LYS A 56 -21.07 2.92 3.41
CA LYS A 56 -22.07 3.93 3.03
C LYS A 56 -21.54 5.33 3.32
N LEU A 57 -20.95 5.96 2.31
CA LEU A 57 -20.64 7.40 2.34
C LEU A 57 -21.92 8.26 2.29
N SER A 58 -21.95 9.32 3.09
CA SER A 58 -23.01 10.34 3.05
C SER A 58 -22.98 11.13 1.72
N HIS A 59 -24.03 11.92 1.45
CA HIS A 59 -24.03 12.79 0.26
C HIS A 59 -22.94 13.87 0.35
N GLU A 60 -22.77 14.45 1.54
CA GLU A 60 -21.75 15.47 1.83
C GLU A 60 -20.33 14.94 1.63
N GLN A 61 -20.03 13.75 2.18
CA GLN A 61 -18.73 13.09 2.02
C GLN A 61 -18.39 12.85 0.54
N LYS A 62 -19.35 12.40 -0.27
CA LYS A 62 -19.18 12.22 -1.72
C LYS A 62 -18.90 13.54 -2.45
N THR A 63 -19.54 14.63 -2.01
CA THR A 63 -19.31 15.97 -2.56
C THR A 63 -17.91 16.48 -2.21
N LEU A 64 -17.44 16.30 -0.97
CA LEU A 64 -16.08 16.68 -0.58
C LEU A 64 -15.01 15.88 -1.36
N ILE A 65 -15.18 14.57 -1.50
CA ILE A 65 -14.32 13.70 -2.33
C ILE A 65 -14.29 14.19 -3.79
N LYS A 66 -15.46 14.54 -4.36
CA LYS A 66 -15.54 15.04 -5.74
C LYS A 66 -14.87 16.41 -5.92
N ASN A 67 -14.91 17.26 -4.90
CA ASN A 67 -14.30 18.60 -4.92
C ASN A 67 -12.76 18.55 -4.79
N ASP A 68 -12.19 17.43 -4.34
CA ASP A 68 -10.73 17.21 -4.30
C ASP A 68 -10.19 16.76 -5.66
N GLU A 69 -10.27 17.65 -6.64
CA GLU A 69 -9.87 17.38 -8.03
C GLU A 69 -8.39 16.99 -8.16
N GLN A 70 -7.53 17.53 -7.28
CA GLN A 70 -6.09 17.27 -7.30
C GLN A 70 -5.77 15.79 -6.98
N ASN A 71 -6.56 15.16 -6.11
CA ASN A 71 -6.36 13.76 -5.70
C ASN A 71 -7.31 12.78 -6.39
N LYS A 72 -8.00 13.17 -7.47
CA LYS A 72 -9.01 12.35 -8.14
C LYS A 72 -8.58 10.88 -8.34
N LYS A 73 -7.35 10.62 -8.80
CA LYS A 73 -6.82 9.26 -9.00
C LYS A 73 -6.71 8.45 -7.70
N LEU A 74 -6.26 9.10 -6.61
CA LEU A 74 -6.14 8.48 -5.28
C LEU A 74 -7.53 8.18 -4.71
N TRP A 75 -8.49 9.07 -4.93
CA TRP A 75 -9.89 8.84 -4.57
C TRP A 75 -10.55 7.74 -5.41
N ASP A 76 -10.29 7.67 -6.72
CA ASP A 76 -10.78 6.58 -7.59
C ASP A 76 -10.24 5.21 -7.09
N GLU A 77 -8.96 5.13 -6.69
CA GLU A 77 -8.37 3.94 -6.08
C GLU A 77 -9.03 3.58 -4.73
N ALA A 78 -9.15 4.56 -3.82
CA ALA A 78 -9.76 4.35 -2.51
C ALA A 78 -11.25 3.94 -2.62
N MET A 79 -12.02 4.58 -3.51
CA MET A 79 -13.44 4.26 -3.74
C MET A 79 -13.66 2.86 -4.30
N GLY A 80 -12.69 2.29 -5.03
CA GLY A 80 -12.72 0.86 -5.43
C GLY A 80 -12.85 -0.10 -4.24
N SER A 81 -12.41 0.31 -3.05
CA SER A 81 -12.47 -0.49 -1.81
C SER A 81 -13.79 -0.36 -1.02
N LEU A 82 -14.78 0.44 -1.47
CA LEU A 82 -16.08 0.59 -0.79
C LEU A 82 -16.80 -0.75 -0.55
N SER A 83 -16.59 -1.73 -1.44
CA SER A 83 -17.14 -3.09 -1.33
C SER A 83 -16.58 -3.90 -0.14
N LEU A 84 -15.48 -3.46 0.48
CA LEU A 84 -14.86 -4.09 1.65
C LEU A 84 -15.47 -3.65 2.99
N GLY A 85 -16.53 -2.83 2.97
CA GLY A 85 -17.22 -2.39 4.17
C GLY A 85 -16.30 -1.54 5.07
N PRO A 86 -16.24 -1.77 6.40
CA PRO A 86 -15.42 -0.98 7.31
C PRO A 86 -13.94 -0.83 6.90
N LYS A 87 -13.38 -1.81 6.17
CA LYS A 87 -11.99 -1.76 5.67
C LYS A 87 -11.73 -0.67 4.63
N PHE A 88 -12.77 -0.04 4.08
CA PHE A 88 -12.64 1.16 3.25
C PHE A 88 -11.85 2.26 4.00
N LEU A 89 -12.08 2.44 5.30
CA LEU A 89 -11.40 3.47 6.08
C LEU A 89 -9.89 3.20 6.18
N ASN A 90 -9.47 1.95 6.40
CA ASN A 90 -8.06 1.56 6.36
C ASN A 90 -7.42 1.91 5.01
N LYS A 91 -8.13 1.70 3.89
CA LYS A 91 -7.60 2.04 2.57
C LYS A 91 -7.48 3.55 2.35
N VAL A 92 -8.42 4.35 2.87
CA VAL A 92 -8.30 5.83 2.85
C VAL A 92 -7.12 6.28 3.73
N GLU A 93 -6.96 5.70 4.92
CA GLU A 93 -5.83 5.97 5.81
C GLU A 93 -4.49 5.66 5.14
N GLU A 94 -4.33 4.48 4.52
CA GLU A 94 -3.14 4.09 3.74
C GLU A 94 -2.84 5.07 2.60
N VAL A 95 -3.86 5.48 1.84
CA VAL A 95 -3.72 6.35 0.65
C VAL A 95 -3.34 7.79 1.03
N PHE A 96 -3.80 8.28 2.18
CA PHE A 96 -3.55 9.65 2.65
C PHE A 96 -2.61 9.72 3.87
N LEU A 97 -1.72 8.74 4.01
CA LEU A 97 -0.66 8.71 5.02
C LEU A 97 0.51 9.62 4.62
N CYS A 98 0.90 10.53 5.51
CA CYS A 98 2.03 11.42 5.30
C CYS A 98 3.36 10.67 5.50
N ILE A 99 4.16 10.53 4.44
CA ILE A 99 5.45 9.81 4.47
C ILE A 99 6.45 10.36 5.51
N CYS A 100 6.31 11.62 5.94
CA CYS A 100 7.23 12.26 6.89
C CYS A 100 6.95 11.91 8.36
N CYS A 101 5.67 11.82 8.75
CA CYS A 101 5.27 11.57 10.14
C CYS A 101 4.58 10.20 10.35
N GLN A 102 4.28 9.48 9.27
CA GLN A 102 3.63 8.16 9.27
C GLN A 102 2.21 8.15 9.88
N GLU A 103 1.50 9.26 9.78
CA GLU A 103 0.13 9.45 10.25
C GLU A 103 -0.74 9.95 9.08
N VAL A 104 -2.08 9.86 9.22
CA VAL A 104 -3.00 10.53 8.29
C VAL A 104 -2.65 12.01 8.18
N VAL A 105 -2.60 12.49 6.92
CA VAL A 105 -2.13 13.82 6.57
C VAL A 105 -3.00 14.92 7.19
N PHE A 106 -2.36 15.88 7.86
CA PHE A 106 -3.01 17.04 8.48
C PHE A 106 -2.48 18.34 7.86
N GLN A 107 -3.40 19.28 7.59
CA GLN A 107 -3.17 20.43 6.70
C GLN A 107 -2.46 20.00 5.40
N PRO A 108 -3.05 19.10 4.60
CA PRO A 108 -2.39 18.52 3.44
C PRO A 108 -1.99 19.58 2.42
N ILE A 109 -0.73 19.53 2.00
CA ILE A 109 -0.26 20.16 0.76
C ILE A 109 -0.26 19.06 -0.30
N THR A 110 -1.16 19.17 -1.28
CA THR A 110 -1.12 18.33 -2.49
C THR A 110 -0.11 18.94 -3.45
N THR A 111 1.01 18.26 -3.64
CA THR A 111 2.11 18.72 -4.51
C THR A 111 1.77 18.58 -5.99
N GLU A 112 2.40 19.36 -6.86
CA GLU A 112 2.24 19.23 -8.32
C GLU A 112 2.60 17.82 -8.84
N CYS A 113 3.51 17.12 -8.15
CA CYS A 113 3.84 15.72 -8.40
C CYS A 113 2.85 14.71 -7.76
N GLN A 114 1.62 15.13 -7.43
CA GLN A 114 0.48 14.30 -6.97
C GLN A 114 0.71 13.53 -5.65
N HIS A 115 1.54 14.06 -4.74
CA HIS A 115 1.73 13.51 -3.39
C HIS A 115 1.22 14.46 -2.30
N ASN A 116 0.64 13.89 -1.23
CA ASN A 116 0.12 14.64 -0.08
C ASN A 116 1.11 14.58 1.10
N VAL A 117 1.45 15.75 1.65
CA VAL A 117 2.36 15.88 2.80
C VAL A 117 1.78 16.90 3.77
N CYS A 118 1.90 16.67 5.08
CA CYS A 118 1.43 17.65 6.07
C CYS A 118 2.17 18.98 5.87
N ARG A 119 1.46 20.11 5.92
CA ARG A 119 2.05 21.45 5.77
C ARG A 119 3.26 21.65 6.68
N GLU A 120 3.17 21.26 7.95
CA GLU A 120 4.28 21.43 8.89
C GLU A 120 5.48 20.51 8.55
N CYS A 121 5.23 19.30 8.05
CA CYS A 121 6.28 18.38 7.61
C CYS A 121 7.05 18.93 6.40
N LEU A 122 6.34 19.49 5.40
CA LEU A 122 6.97 20.12 4.24
C LEU A 122 7.73 21.40 4.65
N GLN A 123 7.18 22.20 5.57
CA GLN A 123 7.87 23.35 6.15
C GLN A 123 9.13 22.98 6.95
N ARG A 124 9.15 21.83 7.64
CA ARG A 124 10.37 21.32 8.29
C ARG A 124 11.43 20.94 7.25
N SER A 125 11.05 20.29 6.15
CA SER A 125 11.95 19.97 5.02
C SER A 125 12.58 21.24 4.41
N PHE A 126 11.75 22.24 4.10
CA PHE A 126 12.21 23.48 3.46
C PHE A 126 13.08 24.34 4.39
N ARG A 127 12.85 24.29 5.71
CA ARG A 127 13.72 24.93 6.72
C ARG A 127 15.10 24.26 6.82
N ALA A 128 15.21 22.98 6.48
CA ALA A 128 16.48 22.26 6.35
C ALA A 128 17.10 22.37 4.94
N GLU A 129 16.65 23.34 4.14
CA GLU A 129 17.07 23.59 2.75
C GLU A 129 16.83 22.42 1.77
N VAL A 130 15.95 21.48 2.13
CA VAL A 130 15.52 20.37 1.27
C VAL A 130 14.21 20.74 0.58
N TYR A 131 14.32 21.19 -0.67
CA TYR A 131 13.21 21.69 -1.51
C TYR A 131 12.57 20.63 -2.42
N THR A 132 12.85 19.34 -2.20
CA THR A 132 12.25 18.23 -2.96
C THR A 132 11.03 17.65 -2.26
N CYS A 133 10.11 17.08 -3.02
CA CYS A 133 8.99 16.31 -2.49
C CYS A 133 9.49 15.13 -1.64
N PRO A 134 9.10 15.01 -0.36
CA PRO A 134 9.55 13.92 0.50
C PRO A 134 9.21 12.51 0.00
N ALA A 135 8.13 12.35 -0.78
CA ALA A 135 7.66 11.05 -1.27
C ALA A 135 8.42 10.55 -2.51
N CYS A 136 8.58 11.40 -3.54
CA CYS A 136 9.13 10.99 -4.84
C CYS A 136 10.41 11.74 -5.26
N ARG A 137 10.91 12.68 -4.46
CA ARG A 137 12.11 13.51 -4.71
C ARG A 137 12.04 14.46 -5.91
N HIS A 138 10.87 14.64 -6.53
CA HIS A 138 10.61 15.73 -7.48
C HIS A 138 10.99 17.09 -6.88
N ASP A 139 11.66 17.95 -7.66
CA ASP A 139 12.06 19.28 -7.18
C ASP A 139 10.85 20.23 -7.17
N LEU A 140 10.54 20.79 -6.01
CA LEU A 140 9.45 21.76 -5.83
C LEU A 140 9.97 23.21 -5.88
N GLY A 141 11.29 23.41 -5.76
CA GLY A 141 11.91 24.72 -5.71
C GLY A 141 11.71 25.47 -4.38
N LYS A 142 12.65 26.40 -4.10
CA LYS A 142 12.72 27.16 -2.83
C LYS A 142 11.47 27.99 -2.50
N ASN A 143 10.72 28.39 -3.52
CA ASN A 143 9.58 29.31 -3.42
C ASN A 143 8.21 28.60 -3.60
N TYR A 144 8.15 27.28 -3.41
CA TYR A 144 6.92 26.51 -3.64
C TYR A 144 5.73 26.99 -2.78
N PRO A 145 4.53 27.22 -3.37
CA PRO A 145 3.36 27.69 -2.63
C PRO A 145 2.72 26.56 -1.79
N MET A 146 2.79 26.68 -0.47
CA MET A 146 2.20 25.72 0.47
C MET A 146 0.73 26.02 0.79
N SER A 147 -0.13 25.94 -0.23
CA SER A 147 -1.59 26.05 -0.09
C SER A 147 -2.20 24.75 0.43
N VAL A 148 -3.00 24.83 1.49
CA VAL A 148 -3.69 23.65 2.06
C VAL A 148 -4.86 23.23 1.17
N ASN A 149 -4.90 21.95 0.80
CA ASN A 149 -6.04 21.32 0.14
C ASN A 149 -7.19 21.17 1.14
N LYS A 150 -8.12 22.14 1.14
CA LYS A 150 -9.28 22.17 2.04
C LYS A 150 -10.25 21.00 1.80
N PRO A 151 -10.69 20.69 0.57
CA PRO A 151 -11.53 19.51 0.31
C PRO A 151 -10.97 18.22 0.94
N LEU A 152 -9.66 17.96 0.82
CA LEU A 152 -9.01 16.82 1.46
C LEU A 152 -9.02 16.90 2.99
N GLN A 153 -8.71 18.07 3.57
CA GLN A 153 -8.76 18.27 5.02
C GLN A 153 -10.17 18.02 5.57
N ASP A 154 -11.19 18.53 4.90
CA ASP A 154 -12.58 18.46 5.34
C ASP A 154 -13.09 17.00 5.33
N ILE A 155 -12.85 16.24 4.24
CA ILE A 155 -13.25 14.83 4.17
C ILE A 155 -12.48 13.96 5.17
N LEU A 156 -11.17 14.15 5.36
CA LEU A 156 -10.41 13.37 6.35
C LEU A 156 -10.92 13.66 7.77
N THR A 157 -11.34 14.89 8.06
CA THR A 157 -11.94 15.25 9.35
C THR A 157 -13.29 14.56 9.56
N GLN A 158 -14.09 14.38 8.50
CA GLN A 158 -15.37 13.64 8.57
C GLN A 158 -15.21 12.12 8.65
N LEU A 159 -14.18 11.55 8.00
CA LEU A 159 -13.92 10.11 8.02
C LEU A 159 -13.18 9.65 9.28
N PHE A 160 -12.34 10.52 9.87
CA PHE A 160 -11.54 10.23 11.06
C PHE A 160 -11.70 11.32 12.15
N PRO A 161 -12.88 11.43 12.80
CA PRO A 161 -13.11 12.46 13.82
C PRO A 161 -12.05 12.46 14.93
N GLY A 162 -11.40 13.61 15.14
CA GLY A 162 -10.37 13.79 16.17
C GLY A 162 -8.94 13.43 15.78
N TYR A 163 -8.67 12.96 14.54
CA TYR A 163 -7.31 12.63 14.08
C TYR A 163 -6.33 13.83 14.05
N SER A 164 -6.88 15.05 14.07
CA SER A 164 -6.19 16.34 14.09
C SER A 164 -5.93 16.87 15.51
N ASN A 165 -6.38 16.18 16.56
CA ASN A 165 -6.21 16.64 17.94
C ASN A 165 -4.73 16.65 18.35
N GLY A 166 -4.17 17.84 18.57
CA GLY A 166 -2.77 18.03 18.96
C GLY A 166 -1.76 17.93 17.80
N ARG A 167 -2.21 18.12 16.56
CA ARG A 167 -1.40 18.07 15.32
C ARG A 167 -1.20 19.46 14.71
#